data_AF-A0A371QDJ2-F1
#
_entry.id   AF-A0A371QDJ2-F1
#
_cell.length_a   1.000
_cell.length_b   1.000
_cell.length_c   1.000
_cell.angle_alpha   90.00
_cell.angle_beta   90.00
_cell.angle_gamma   90.00
#
_symmetry.space_group_name_H-M   'P 1'
#
loop_
_entity.id
_entity.type
_entity.pdbx_description
1 polymer ?
#
loop_
_entity_poly.entity_id
_entity_poly.type
_entity_poly.pdbx_seq_one_letter_code
_entity_poly.pdbx_strand_id
1 'polypeptide(L)'
;MTAQKYKLKHIRFKSNRRITPTHVHNVVLELYKWAISDYSCYRIINSFFDSNRNNNETQAVIGSRIEDLKEEQEVLYNNSVNRYSFYKLKKLLLDLFNNSLISAQDYRMIYSYYLEYITMQWRRTSGRFGKVVYEPLIKYKRKELFGNKDFSKSKCDVVYKNNRDKSLCIYECKFGLSTFYYHLRVDINTATGKLKKRGIQANRKIQYLEECNNVFKTSSDVINLDVKIVTLATRSSIISSVGLLRGIDLMTRDELEAKDFYDLLKK
;
A
#
# COMPACT_ATOMS: atom_id res chain seq x y z
N MET A 1 -34.87 -11.80 -4.70
CA MET A 1 -33.82 -11.33 -5.63
C MET A 1 -32.68 -12.35 -5.64
N THR A 2 -32.39 -12.98 -6.78
CA THR A 2 -31.22 -13.87 -6.89
C THR A 2 -29.94 -13.04 -6.85
N ALA A 3 -29.10 -13.26 -5.85
CA ALA A 3 -27.80 -12.62 -5.75
C ALA A 3 -26.99 -12.87 -7.04
N GLN A 4 -26.52 -11.81 -7.68
CA GLN A 4 -25.70 -11.91 -8.88
C GLN A 4 -24.41 -12.67 -8.54
N LYS A 5 -24.23 -13.87 -9.12
CA LYS A 5 -23.00 -14.66 -8.94
C LYS A 5 -21.91 -14.15 -9.89
N TYR A 6 -20.86 -13.56 -9.35
CA TYR A 6 -19.73 -13.01 -10.12
C TYR A 6 -18.75 -14.11 -10.49
N LYS A 7 -18.55 -14.34 -11.79
CA LYS A 7 -17.51 -15.25 -12.29
C LYS A 7 -16.19 -14.51 -12.52
N LEU A 8 -15.10 -15.05 -11.97
CA LEU A 8 -13.76 -14.49 -12.05
C LEU A 8 -13.35 -14.27 -13.50
N LYS A 9 -13.63 -15.21 -14.41
CA LYS A 9 -13.32 -15.07 -15.86
C LYS A 9 -13.91 -13.82 -16.54
N HIS A 10 -14.99 -13.26 -15.99
CA HIS A 10 -15.64 -12.05 -16.51
C HIS A 10 -15.13 -10.75 -15.87
N ILE A 11 -14.32 -10.86 -14.82
CA ILE A 11 -13.60 -9.73 -14.22
C ILE A 11 -12.47 -9.32 -15.15
N ARG A 12 -12.50 -8.04 -15.56
CA ARG A 12 -11.49 -7.42 -16.40
C ARG A 12 -10.96 -6.18 -15.71
N PHE A 13 -9.66 -5.94 -15.86
CA PHE A 13 -9.01 -4.75 -15.36
C PHE A 13 -8.72 -3.79 -16.51
N LYS A 14 -9.27 -2.58 -16.43
CA LYS A 14 -8.85 -1.46 -17.28
C LYS A 14 -7.91 -0.58 -16.45
N SER A 15 -6.61 -0.74 -16.68
CA SER A 15 -5.62 0.19 -16.14
C SER A 15 -5.62 1.43 -17.01
N ASN A 16 -5.73 2.60 -16.39
CA ASN A 16 -5.18 3.80 -17.00
C ASN A 16 -3.72 3.80 -16.54
N ARG A 17 -2.74 3.82 -17.45
CA ARG A 17 -1.33 3.89 -17.05
C ARG A 17 -1.19 4.99 -16.01
N ARG A 18 -0.72 4.63 -14.82
CA ARG A 18 -0.36 5.61 -13.80
C ARG A 18 0.85 6.35 -14.36
N ILE A 19 0.66 7.59 -14.79
CA ILE A 19 1.78 8.46 -15.16
C ILE A 19 2.30 9.04 -13.85
N THR A 20 2.94 8.20 -13.05
CA THR A 20 3.82 8.69 -11.99
C THR A 20 4.91 9.51 -12.65
N PRO A 21 5.24 10.72 -12.15
CA PRO A 21 6.39 11.47 -12.66
C PRO A 21 7.63 10.57 -12.68
N THR A 22 8.37 10.57 -13.79
CA THR A 22 9.47 9.63 -14.02
C THR A 22 10.50 9.66 -12.88
N HIS A 23 10.78 10.84 -12.32
CA HIS A 23 11.71 10.98 -11.19
C HIS A 23 11.22 10.26 -9.93
N VAL A 24 9.94 10.41 -9.55
CA VAL A 24 9.34 9.67 -8.43
C VAL A 24 9.41 8.17 -8.67
N HIS A 25 9.10 7.73 -9.90
CA HIS A 25 9.13 6.31 -10.23
C HIS A 25 10.54 5.72 -10.08
N ASN A 26 11.57 6.41 -10.58
CA ASN A 26 12.95 5.95 -10.47
C ASN A 26 13.41 5.84 -9.01
N VAL A 27 13.03 6.78 -8.16
CA VAL A 27 13.33 6.71 -6.71
C VAL A 27 12.66 5.50 -6.08
N VAL A 28 11.40 5.21 -6.40
CA VAL A 28 10.68 4.04 -5.88
C VAL A 28 11.36 2.73 -6.30
N LEU A 29 11.83 2.64 -7.55
CA LEU A 29 12.56 1.46 -8.04
C LEU A 29 13.90 1.26 -7.31
N GLU A 30 14.66 2.33 -7.09
CA GLU A 30 15.91 2.25 -6.33
C GLU A 30 15.66 1.90 -4.85
N LEU A 31 14.64 2.48 -4.21
CA LEU A 31 14.23 2.10 -2.85
C LEU A 31 13.91 0.62 -2.77
N TYR A 32 13.13 0.09 -3.73
CA TYR A 32 12.79 -1.33 -3.76
C TYR A 32 14.04 -2.21 -3.96
N LYS A 33 14.92 -1.84 -4.87
CA LYS A 33 16.19 -2.56 -5.11
C LYS A 33 17.03 -2.69 -3.84
N TRP A 34 17.18 -1.62 -3.07
CA TRP A 34 17.94 -1.65 -1.80
C TRP A 34 17.16 -2.35 -0.68
N ALA A 35 15.82 -2.29 -0.70
CA ALA A 35 15.00 -3.09 0.20
C ALA A 35 15.26 -4.59 0.01
N ILE A 36 15.23 -5.09 -1.24
CA ILE A 36 15.41 -6.53 -1.49
C ILE A 36 16.87 -6.99 -1.42
N SER A 37 17.86 -6.08 -1.44
CA SER A 37 19.27 -6.48 -1.35
C SER A 37 19.66 -6.92 0.06
N ASP A 38 19.04 -6.35 1.10
CA ASP A 38 19.37 -6.61 2.50
C ASP A 38 18.13 -6.45 3.40
N TYR A 39 17.89 -7.42 4.29
CA TYR A 39 16.69 -7.43 5.14
C TYR A 39 16.67 -6.25 6.10
N SER A 40 17.83 -5.88 6.63
CA SER A 40 17.97 -4.74 7.53
C SER A 40 17.71 -3.44 6.78
N CYS A 41 18.19 -3.30 5.54
CA CYS A 41 17.83 -2.18 4.67
C CYS A 41 16.31 -2.06 4.43
N TYR A 42 15.63 -3.18 4.21
CA TYR A 42 14.16 -3.18 4.09
C TYR A 42 13.47 -2.62 5.35
N ARG A 43 13.86 -3.09 6.53
CA ARG A 43 13.32 -2.59 7.80
C ARG A 43 13.65 -1.13 8.07
N ILE A 44 14.86 -0.69 7.71
CA ILE A 44 15.27 0.72 7.82
C ILE A 44 14.37 1.60 6.94
N ILE A 45 14.09 1.22 5.69
CA ILE A 45 13.21 2.02 4.81
C ILE A 45 11.80 2.13 5.40
N ASN A 46 11.23 1.01 5.86
CA ASN A 46 9.88 0.99 6.44
C ASN A 46 9.78 1.85 7.70
N SER A 47 10.75 1.72 8.60
CA SER A 47 10.83 2.49 9.85
C SER A 47 11.09 3.98 9.60
N PHE A 48 11.95 4.28 8.61
CA PHE A 48 12.24 5.63 8.17
C PHE A 48 10.98 6.33 7.70
N PHE A 49 10.21 5.71 6.80
CA PHE A 49 9.02 6.35 6.27
C PHE A 49 7.86 6.39 7.28
N ASP A 50 7.71 5.40 8.16
CA ASP A 50 6.68 5.48 9.22
C ASP A 50 6.88 6.72 10.13
N SER A 51 8.14 7.01 10.48
CA SER A 51 8.51 8.11 11.37
C SER A 51 8.72 9.47 10.68
N ASN A 52 9.10 9.51 9.40
CA ASN A 52 9.42 10.74 8.67
C ASN A 52 8.41 10.99 7.53
N ARG A 53 7.30 11.66 7.84
CA ARG A 53 6.17 11.87 6.91
C ARG A 53 6.27 13.14 6.05
N ASN A 54 7.32 13.93 6.22
CA ASN A 54 7.62 15.15 5.47
C ASN A 54 9.14 15.24 5.22
N ASN A 55 9.53 16.15 4.32
CA ASN A 55 10.93 16.38 3.95
C ASN A 55 11.42 17.80 4.28
N ASN A 56 11.02 18.33 5.44
CA ASN A 56 11.39 19.68 5.88
C ASN A 56 12.54 19.71 6.92
N GLU A 57 13.05 18.54 7.30
CA GLU A 57 14.17 18.40 8.23
C GLU A 57 15.53 18.62 7.54
N THR A 58 16.56 18.91 8.34
CA THR A 58 17.92 19.11 7.82
C THR A 58 18.63 17.79 7.55
N GLN A 59 19.65 17.83 6.68
CA GLN A 59 20.52 16.68 6.40
C GLN A 59 21.16 16.07 7.63
N ALA A 60 21.65 16.91 8.55
CA ALA A 60 22.33 16.43 9.73
C ALA A 60 21.38 15.61 10.61
N VAL A 61 20.15 16.11 10.80
CA VAL A 61 19.10 15.44 11.58
C VAL A 61 18.70 14.12 10.92
N ILE A 62 18.43 14.12 9.61
CA ILE A 62 18.04 12.91 8.88
C ILE A 62 19.19 11.91 8.79
N GLY A 63 20.41 12.39 8.60
CA GLY A 63 21.61 11.56 8.56
C GLY A 63 21.87 10.83 9.87
N SER A 64 21.71 11.53 11.00
CA SER A 64 21.76 10.91 12.33
C SER A 64 20.66 9.86 12.48
N ARG A 65 19.40 10.22 12.17
CA ARG A 65 18.27 9.30 12.30
C ARG A 65 18.42 8.02 11.47
N ILE A 66 19.02 8.09 10.27
CA ILE A 66 19.28 6.90 9.45
C ILE A 66 20.37 6.01 10.09
N GLU A 67 21.39 6.59 10.71
CA GLU A 67 22.39 5.82 11.46
C GLU A 67 21.79 5.20 12.73
N ASP A 68 20.93 5.94 13.45
CA ASP A 68 20.22 5.41 14.62
C ASP A 68 19.37 4.18 14.24
N LEU A 69 18.67 4.24 13.09
CA LEU A 69 17.92 3.10 12.55
C LEU A 69 18.81 1.92 12.18
N LYS A 70 20.04 2.16 11.71
CA LYS A 70 21.02 1.11 11.46
C LYS A 70 21.50 0.48 12.77
N GLU A 71 21.84 1.30 13.75
CA GLU A 71 22.24 0.83 15.08
C GLU A 71 21.12 0.03 15.74
N GLU A 72 19.86 0.44 15.60
CA GLU A 72 18.71 -0.32 16.07
C GLU A 72 18.69 -1.74 15.48
N GLN A 73 18.96 -1.88 14.16
CA GLN A 73 19.06 -3.18 13.51
C GLN A 73 20.23 -4.01 14.03
N GLU A 74 21.40 -3.42 14.22
CA GLU A 74 22.62 -4.13 14.63
C GLU A 74 22.61 -4.52 16.11
N VAL A 75 22.13 -3.63 16.98
CA VAL A 75 22.22 -3.76 18.45
C VAL A 75 20.96 -4.38 19.05
N LEU A 76 19.77 -3.87 18.71
CA LEU A 76 18.52 -4.33 19.33
C LEU A 76 17.97 -5.59 18.67
N TYR A 77 18.01 -5.63 17.33
CA TYR A 77 17.49 -6.78 16.58
C TYR A 77 18.56 -7.80 16.20
N ASN A 78 19.83 -7.55 16.54
CA ASN A 78 20.97 -8.42 16.27
C ASN A 78 21.07 -8.85 14.78
N ASN A 79 20.68 -7.96 13.87
CA ASN A 79 20.78 -8.16 12.43
C ASN A 79 22.10 -7.59 11.91
N SER A 80 22.78 -8.31 11.02
CA SER A 80 23.92 -7.74 10.30
C SER A 80 23.43 -6.83 9.18
N VAL A 81 23.88 -5.57 9.17
CA VAL A 81 23.55 -4.61 8.11
C VAL A 81 24.65 -4.64 7.05
N ASN A 82 24.30 -5.00 5.82
CA ASN A 82 25.26 -4.97 4.71
C ASN A 82 25.76 -3.53 4.46
N ARG A 83 27.06 -3.28 4.73
CA ARG A 83 27.67 -1.94 4.65
C ARG A 83 27.47 -1.25 3.30
N TYR A 84 27.64 -1.98 2.19
CA TYR A 84 27.48 -1.41 0.85
C TYR A 84 26.03 -1.03 0.55
N SER A 85 25.09 -1.93 0.82
CA SER A 85 23.66 -1.71 0.61
C SER A 85 23.17 -0.54 1.46
N PHE A 86 23.58 -0.50 2.73
CA PHE A 86 23.25 0.60 3.62
C PHE A 86 23.83 1.94 3.16
N TYR A 87 25.11 1.98 2.75
CA TYR A 87 25.71 3.21 2.23
C TYR A 87 24.91 3.78 1.03
N LYS A 88 24.51 2.91 0.11
CA LYS A 88 23.70 3.30 -1.06
C LYS A 88 22.29 3.75 -0.66
N LEU A 89 21.66 3.02 0.25
CA LEU A 89 20.36 3.39 0.80
C LEU A 89 20.40 4.74 1.53
N LYS A 90 21.37 4.95 2.42
CA LYS A 90 21.53 6.20 3.18
C LYS A 90 21.66 7.39 2.23
N LYS A 91 22.49 7.26 1.19
CA LYS A 91 22.63 8.31 0.17
C LYS A 91 21.28 8.61 -0.49
N LEU A 92 20.55 7.58 -0.92
CA LEU A 92 19.25 7.73 -1.55
C LEU A 92 18.22 8.42 -0.64
N LEU A 93 18.18 8.05 0.66
CA LEU A 93 17.25 8.65 1.62
C LEU A 93 17.61 10.11 1.91
N LEU A 94 18.90 10.45 2.03
CA LEU A 94 19.36 11.84 2.21
C LEU A 94 19.03 12.71 0.98
N ASP A 95 19.15 12.15 -0.23
CA ASP A 95 18.83 12.86 -1.46
C ASP A 95 17.35 13.32 -1.51
N LEU A 96 16.44 12.69 -0.75
CA LEU A 96 15.03 13.11 -0.64
C LEU A 96 14.83 14.47 0.06
N PHE A 97 15.84 14.93 0.81
CA PHE A 97 15.84 16.20 1.55
C PHE A 97 16.73 17.25 0.89
N ASN A 98 17.67 16.82 0.05
CA ASN A 98 18.71 17.67 -0.53
C ASN A 98 18.43 18.10 -1.94
N ASN A 99 17.63 17.30 -2.63
CA ASN A 99 17.32 17.55 -4.01
C ASN A 99 16.18 18.57 -4.09
N SER A 100 16.51 19.77 -4.54
CA SER A 100 15.52 20.85 -4.77
C SER A 100 14.44 20.47 -5.78
N LEU A 101 14.63 19.39 -6.54
CA LEU A 101 13.63 18.82 -7.45
C LEU A 101 12.61 17.91 -6.74
N ILE A 102 12.82 17.57 -5.46
CA ILE A 102 11.89 16.76 -4.68
C ILE A 102 11.03 17.70 -3.82
N SER A 103 9.84 18.01 -4.32
CA SER A 103 8.86 18.77 -3.54
C SER A 103 8.30 17.95 -2.37
N ALA A 104 7.67 18.63 -1.41
CA ALA A 104 6.92 17.95 -0.35
C ALA A 104 5.82 17.02 -0.88
N GLN A 105 5.27 17.31 -2.07
CA GLN A 105 4.30 16.43 -2.73
C GLN A 105 4.98 15.19 -3.32
N ASP A 106 6.15 15.34 -3.95
CA ASP A 106 6.93 14.23 -4.49
C ASP A 106 7.34 13.28 -3.38
N TYR A 107 7.84 13.80 -2.25
CA TYR A 107 8.18 12.99 -1.08
C TYR A 107 7.02 12.11 -0.62
N ARG A 108 5.81 12.69 -0.54
CA ARG A 108 4.59 11.95 -0.18
C ARG A 108 4.21 10.88 -1.18
N MET A 109 4.43 11.16 -2.47
CA MET A 109 4.20 10.19 -3.52
C MET A 109 5.20 9.04 -3.45
N ILE A 110 6.48 9.33 -3.21
CA ILE A 110 7.56 8.33 -3.13
C ILE A 110 7.24 7.26 -2.10
N TYR A 111 6.96 7.61 -0.85
CA TYR A 111 6.69 6.60 0.17
C TYR A 111 5.36 5.87 -0.06
N SER A 112 4.36 6.56 -0.63
CA SER A 112 3.05 5.93 -0.89
C SER A 112 3.20 4.88 -1.98
N TYR A 113 3.94 5.23 -3.03
CA TYR A 113 4.18 4.38 -4.19
C TYR A 113 5.17 3.27 -3.87
N TYR A 114 6.09 3.48 -2.93
CA TYR A 114 6.94 2.42 -2.40
C TYR A 114 6.13 1.30 -1.75
N LEU A 115 5.16 1.63 -0.89
CA LEU A 115 4.28 0.63 -0.27
C LEU A 115 3.42 -0.11 -1.30
N GLU A 116 2.86 0.62 -2.26
CA GLU A 116 2.12 0.02 -3.37
C GLU A 116 3.02 -0.90 -4.23
N TYR A 117 4.28 -0.51 -4.44
CA TYR A 117 5.23 -1.28 -5.23
C TYR A 117 5.64 -2.58 -4.53
N ILE A 118 5.92 -2.54 -3.23
CA ILE A 118 6.13 -3.77 -2.44
C ILE A 118 4.91 -4.68 -2.51
N THR A 119 3.71 -4.11 -2.31
CA THR A 119 2.46 -4.88 -2.34
C THR A 119 2.24 -5.54 -3.71
N MET A 120 2.59 -4.84 -4.79
CA MET A 120 2.56 -5.40 -6.13
C MET A 120 3.55 -6.55 -6.30
N GLN A 121 4.82 -6.34 -5.90
CA GLN A 121 5.87 -7.35 -6.08
C GLN A 121 5.60 -8.60 -5.25
N TRP A 122 5.12 -8.45 -4.02
CA TRP A 122 4.67 -9.56 -3.18
C TRP A 122 3.64 -10.47 -3.87
N ARG A 123 2.74 -9.87 -4.66
CA ARG A 123 1.66 -10.61 -5.36
C ARG A 123 1.98 -10.96 -6.79
N ARG A 124 3.18 -10.60 -7.26
CA ARG A 124 3.63 -10.89 -8.60
C ARG A 124 4.04 -12.36 -8.69
N THR A 125 3.07 -13.23 -8.99
CA THR A 125 3.38 -14.60 -9.41
C THR A 125 3.85 -14.60 -10.86
N SER A 126 4.97 -15.27 -11.15
CA SER A 126 5.39 -15.58 -12.51
C SER A 126 4.35 -16.48 -13.21
N GLY A 127 4.11 -16.24 -14.50
CA GLY A 127 3.25 -17.08 -15.35
C GLY A 127 2.07 -16.37 -16.01
N ARG A 128 1.47 -17.04 -17.02
CA ARG A 128 0.44 -16.47 -17.91
C ARG A 128 -0.96 -16.33 -17.31
N PHE A 129 -1.20 -16.90 -16.13
CA PHE A 129 -2.55 -16.99 -15.54
C PHE A 129 -2.83 -15.92 -14.48
N GLY A 130 -1.78 -15.37 -13.88
CA GLY A 130 -1.83 -14.30 -12.89
C GLY A 130 -1.67 -12.92 -13.52
N LYS A 131 -2.40 -11.94 -13.02
CA LYS A 131 -2.27 -10.54 -13.43
C LYS A 131 -2.39 -9.63 -12.22
N VAL A 132 -1.33 -8.88 -11.93
CA VAL A 132 -1.34 -7.76 -10.97
C VAL A 132 -1.50 -6.45 -11.74
N VAL A 133 -2.31 -5.51 -11.24
CA VAL A 133 -2.55 -4.21 -11.88
C VAL A 133 -2.66 -3.11 -10.84
N TYR A 134 -2.08 -1.94 -11.14
CA TYR A 134 -2.22 -0.71 -10.34
C TYR A 134 -3.50 0.06 -10.66
N GLU A 135 -4.15 0.54 -9.60
CA GLU A 135 -5.36 1.36 -9.62
C GLU A 135 -6.34 1.01 -10.77
N PRO A 136 -6.66 -0.28 -11.00
CA PRO A 136 -7.48 -0.63 -12.13
C PRO A 136 -8.92 -0.19 -11.90
N LEU A 137 -9.56 0.27 -12.98
CA LEU A 137 -11.01 0.18 -13.04
C LEU A 137 -11.40 -1.30 -13.18
N ILE A 138 -12.06 -1.85 -12.17
CA ILE A 138 -12.57 -3.23 -12.19
C ILE A 138 -13.88 -3.25 -12.98
N LYS A 139 -13.98 -4.16 -13.94
CA LYS A 139 -15.16 -4.34 -14.79
C LYS A 139 -15.70 -5.77 -14.69
N TYR A 140 -17.01 -5.93 -14.73
CA TYR A 140 -17.69 -7.21 -14.91
C TYR A 140 -18.50 -7.20 -16.20
N LYS A 141 -18.27 -8.18 -17.09
CA LYS A 141 -18.94 -8.26 -18.41
C LYS A 141 -18.98 -6.91 -19.16
N ARG A 142 -17.84 -6.20 -19.19
CA ARG A 142 -17.62 -4.87 -19.82
C ARG A 142 -18.23 -3.67 -19.09
N LYS A 143 -19.09 -3.86 -18.09
CA LYS A 143 -19.61 -2.79 -17.22
C LYS A 143 -18.69 -2.53 -16.04
N GLU A 144 -18.64 -1.29 -15.56
CA GLU A 144 -17.96 -0.94 -14.31
C GLU A 144 -18.53 -1.74 -13.15
N LEU A 145 -17.64 -2.30 -12.32
CA LEU A 145 -18.06 -3.00 -11.11
C LEU A 145 -18.76 -2.00 -10.18
N PHE A 146 -19.95 -2.35 -9.72
CA PHE A 146 -20.79 -1.50 -8.86
C PHE A 146 -21.22 -0.16 -9.47
N GLY A 147 -21.20 0.02 -10.80
CA GLY A 147 -21.44 1.33 -11.46
C GLY A 147 -22.70 2.11 -11.06
N ASN A 148 -23.70 1.47 -10.43
CA ASN A 148 -24.91 2.12 -9.92
C ASN A 148 -24.82 2.52 -8.45
N LYS A 149 -23.67 2.33 -7.80
CA LYS A 149 -23.41 2.69 -6.41
C LYS A 149 -22.64 4.00 -6.34
N ASP A 150 -22.86 4.74 -5.27
CA ASP A 150 -22.21 6.00 -4.92
C ASP A 150 -20.71 5.86 -4.62
N PHE A 151 -20.26 4.65 -4.26
CA PHE A 151 -18.85 4.30 -4.11
C PHE A 151 -18.20 3.70 -5.37
N SER A 152 -18.92 3.56 -6.50
CA SER A 152 -18.45 2.92 -7.75
C SER A 152 -17.10 3.46 -8.26
N LYS A 153 -16.90 4.77 -8.12
CA LYS A 153 -15.70 5.47 -8.58
C LYS A 153 -14.46 5.21 -7.71
N SER A 154 -14.60 4.54 -6.58
CA SER A 154 -13.47 4.09 -5.77
C SER A 154 -12.66 3.05 -6.55
N LYS A 155 -11.33 3.12 -6.45
CA LYS A 155 -10.40 2.14 -7.01
C LYS A 155 -9.51 1.63 -5.89
N CYS A 156 -8.95 0.44 -6.02
CA CYS A 156 -7.95 -0.06 -5.07
C CYS A 156 -6.57 0.03 -5.69
N ASP A 157 -5.55 0.27 -4.86
CA ASP A 157 -4.19 0.56 -5.34
C ASP A 157 -3.57 -0.63 -6.08
N VAL A 158 -3.73 -1.85 -5.55
CA VAL A 158 -3.19 -3.06 -6.17
C VAL A 158 -4.27 -4.14 -6.23
N VAL A 159 -4.51 -4.68 -7.43
CA VAL A 159 -5.44 -5.79 -7.63
C VAL A 159 -4.74 -6.93 -8.36
N TYR A 160 -4.82 -8.12 -7.78
CA TYR A 160 -4.33 -9.35 -8.39
C TYR A 160 -5.48 -10.30 -8.70
N LYS A 161 -5.36 -11.02 -9.81
CA LYS A 161 -6.26 -12.10 -10.16
C LYS A 161 -5.49 -13.23 -10.81
N ASN A 162 -5.88 -14.46 -10.50
CA ASN A 162 -5.41 -15.65 -11.18
C ASN A 162 -6.57 -16.60 -11.47
N ASN A 163 -6.74 -16.97 -12.74
CA ASN A 163 -7.87 -17.81 -13.16
C ASN A 163 -7.64 -19.30 -12.86
N ARG A 164 -6.40 -19.74 -12.66
CA ARG A 164 -6.07 -21.16 -12.49
C ARG A 164 -6.39 -21.65 -11.08
N ASP A 165 -5.89 -20.93 -10.08
CA ASP A 165 -6.13 -21.19 -8.65
C ASP A 165 -7.39 -20.46 -8.14
N LYS A 166 -8.06 -19.69 -9.01
CA LYS A 166 -9.25 -18.88 -8.70
C LYS A 166 -9.00 -17.86 -7.58
N SER A 167 -7.80 -17.28 -7.57
CA SER A 167 -7.42 -16.22 -6.62
C SER A 167 -7.87 -14.84 -7.10
N LEU A 168 -8.43 -14.04 -6.19
CA LEU A 168 -8.70 -12.62 -6.39
C LEU A 168 -8.24 -11.87 -5.14
N CYS A 169 -7.33 -10.92 -5.33
CA CYS A 169 -6.83 -10.10 -4.25
C CYS A 169 -7.03 -8.62 -4.54
N ILE A 170 -7.48 -7.86 -3.54
CA ILE A 170 -7.82 -6.45 -3.65
C ILE A 170 -7.17 -5.72 -2.47
N TYR A 171 -6.17 -4.89 -2.75
CA TYR A 171 -5.38 -4.20 -1.74
C TYR A 171 -5.51 -2.69 -1.87
N GLU A 172 -5.77 -2.05 -0.73
CA GLU A 172 -5.68 -0.61 -0.58
C GLU A 172 -4.46 -0.28 0.31
N CYS A 173 -3.50 0.45 -0.24
CA CYS A 173 -2.30 0.87 0.48
C CYS A 173 -2.58 2.19 1.21
N LYS A 174 -2.44 2.19 2.54
CA LYS A 174 -2.63 3.37 3.40
C LYS A 174 -1.37 3.66 4.18
N PHE A 175 -0.54 4.52 3.63
CA PHE A 175 0.59 5.06 4.37
C PHE A 175 0.16 5.92 5.57
N GLY A 176 -0.75 6.87 5.34
CA GLY A 176 -1.31 7.73 6.39
C GLY A 176 -2.55 7.13 7.04
N LEU A 177 -2.45 5.94 7.64
CA LEU A 177 -3.63 5.24 8.19
C LEU A 177 -4.30 6.04 9.33
N SER A 178 -3.53 6.72 10.20
CA SER A 178 -4.09 7.61 11.23
C SER A 178 -4.93 8.74 10.64
N THR A 179 -4.47 9.36 9.54
CA THR A 179 -5.22 10.39 8.82
C THR A 179 -6.46 9.81 8.16
N PHE A 180 -6.38 8.58 7.65
CA PHE A 180 -7.53 7.88 7.11
C PHE A 180 -8.59 7.61 8.19
N TYR A 181 -8.19 7.16 9.38
CA TYR A 181 -9.10 7.01 10.53
C TYR A 181 -9.72 8.33 10.96
N TYR A 182 -8.94 9.41 11.00
CA TYR A 182 -9.47 10.74 11.27
C TYR A 182 -10.60 11.09 10.29
N HIS A 183 -10.41 10.83 8.99
CA HIS A 183 -11.46 11.05 8.00
C HIS A 183 -12.67 10.11 8.15
N LEU A 184 -12.46 8.86 8.57
CA LEU A 184 -13.58 7.93 8.82
C LEU A 184 -14.47 8.37 10.00
N ARG A 185 -13.91 9.09 10.97
CA ARG A 185 -14.64 9.65 12.12
C ARG A 185 -15.39 10.95 11.81
N VAL A 186 -15.14 11.57 10.65
CA VAL A 186 -15.79 12.83 10.29
C VAL A 186 -17.29 12.59 10.15
N ASP A 187 -18.07 13.29 10.97
CA ASP A 187 -19.51 13.40 10.75
C ASP A 187 -19.77 14.23 9.49
N ILE A 188 -20.16 13.54 8.42
CA ILE A 188 -20.38 14.14 7.11
C ILE A 188 -21.63 15.03 7.07
N ASN A 189 -22.53 14.93 8.05
CA ASN A 189 -23.74 15.74 8.11
C ASN A 189 -23.41 17.16 8.59
N THR A 190 -22.50 17.29 9.56
CA THR A 190 -22.11 18.56 10.18
C THR A 190 -20.85 19.16 9.55
N ALA A 191 -19.91 18.35 9.07
CA ALA A 191 -18.67 18.85 8.46
C ALA A 191 -18.93 19.64 7.17
N THR A 192 -18.07 20.63 6.92
CA THR A 192 -18.11 21.48 5.73
C THR A 192 -16.80 21.43 4.92
N GLY A 193 -16.84 21.96 3.69
CA GLY A 193 -15.66 22.18 2.86
C GLY A 193 -14.83 20.92 2.54
N LYS A 194 -13.50 21.04 2.67
CA LYS A 194 -12.54 19.97 2.35
C LYS A 194 -12.66 18.78 3.30
N LEU A 195 -12.98 19.01 4.57
CA LEU A 195 -13.08 17.95 5.57
C LEU A 195 -14.25 17.01 5.28
N LYS A 196 -15.44 17.56 4.98
CA LYS A 196 -16.61 16.79 4.54
C LYS A 196 -16.29 15.90 3.34
N LYS A 197 -15.64 16.47 2.32
CA LYS A 197 -15.24 15.73 1.10
C LYS A 197 -14.32 14.55 1.43
N ARG A 198 -13.33 14.74 2.29
CA ARG A 198 -12.41 13.68 2.73
C ARG A 198 -13.11 12.59 3.54
N GLY A 199 -14.05 12.96 4.42
CA GLY A 199 -14.88 12.01 5.16
C GLY A 199 -15.76 11.15 4.26
N ILE A 200 -16.41 11.76 3.26
CA ILE A 200 -17.19 11.05 2.24
C ILE A 200 -16.29 10.08 1.45
N GLN A 201 -15.12 10.53 1.00
CA GLN A 201 -14.18 9.69 0.24
C GLN A 201 -13.68 8.49 1.06
N ALA A 202 -13.36 8.70 2.34
CA ALA A 202 -12.90 7.64 3.22
C ALA A 202 -14.00 6.58 3.45
N ASN A 203 -15.23 7.02 3.72
CA ASN A 203 -16.38 6.13 3.88
C ASN A 203 -16.69 5.33 2.61
N ARG A 204 -16.68 5.99 1.44
CA ARG A 204 -16.86 5.31 0.15
C ARG A 204 -15.77 4.29 -0.15
N LYS A 205 -14.53 4.53 0.32
CA LYS A 205 -13.44 3.56 0.17
C LYS A 205 -13.70 2.29 0.97
N ILE A 206 -14.10 2.43 2.24
CA ILE A 206 -14.46 1.28 3.08
C ILE A 206 -15.65 0.53 2.48
N GLN A 207 -16.73 1.22 2.10
CA GLN A 207 -17.88 0.59 1.45
C GLN A 207 -17.52 -0.17 0.18
N TYR A 208 -16.60 0.35 -0.63
CA TYR A 208 -16.12 -0.34 -1.82
C TYR A 208 -15.40 -1.65 -1.48
N LEU A 209 -14.52 -1.64 -0.47
CA LEU A 209 -13.81 -2.83 0.01
C LEU A 209 -14.76 -3.85 0.64
N GLU A 210 -15.73 -3.39 1.44
CA GLU A 210 -16.78 -4.23 2.04
C GLU A 210 -17.59 -4.94 0.94
N GLU A 211 -18.04 -4.19 -0.06
CA GLU A 211 -18.82 -4.75 -1.16
C GLU A 211 -17.98 -5.73 -2.00
N CYS A 212 -16.70 -5.44 -2.24
CA CYS A 212 -15.79 -6.39 -2.87
C CYS A 212 -15.69 -7.68 -2.05
N ASN A 213 -15.49 -7.58 -0.74
CA ASN A 213 -15.39 -8.74 0.13
C ASN A 213 -16.68 -9.56 0.10
N ASN A 214 -17.84 -8.93 0.33
CA ASN A 214 -19.15 -9.59 0.38
C ASN A 214 -19.52 -10.31 -0.92
N VAL A 215 -19.31 -9.64 -2.06
CA VAL A 215 -19.72 -10.14 -3.37
C VAL A 215 -18.82 -11.28 -3.85
N PHE A 216 -17.52 -11.22 -3.56
CA PHE A 216 -16.60 -12.27 -4.00
C PHE A 216 -16.50 -13.43 -2.99
N LYS A 217 -16.71 -13.20 -1.69
CA LYS A 217 -16.68 -14.25 -0.66
C LYS A 217 -17.79 -15.28 -0.85
N THR A 218 -18.93 -14.84 -1.39
CA THR A 218 -20.07 -15.70 -1.70
C THR A 218 -20.01 -16.30 -3.11
N SER A 219 -18.96 -16.00 -3.89
CA SER A 219 -18.79 -16.53 -5.24
C SER A 219 -18.13 -17.90 -5.22
N SER A 220 -18.78 -18.91 -5.80
CA SER A 220 -18.19 -20.23 -6.03
C SER A 220 -17.04 -20.25 -7.06
N ASP A 221 -16.78 -19.11 -7.73
CA ASP A 221 -15.72 -18.99 -8.75
C ASP A 221 -14.47 -18.26 -8.24
N VAL A 222 -14.50 -17.78 -6.98
CA VAL A 222 -13.33 -17.22 -6.29
C VAL A 222 -13.07 -18.10 -5.08
N ILE A 223 -11.97 -18.86 -5.10
CA ILE A 223 -11.60 -19.77 -4.01
C ILE A 223 -10.75 -19.02 -2.99
N ASN A 224 -9.74 -18.29 -3.46
CA ASN A 224 -8.84 -17.54 -2.60
C ASN A 224 -9.15 -16.05 -2.75
N LEU A 225 -10.00 -15.53 -1.88
CA LEU A 225 -10.27 -14.11 -1.78
C LEU A 225 -9.37 -13.49 -0.71
N ASP A 226 -8.71 -12.38 -1.05
CA ASP A 226 -7.98 -11.59 -0.07
C ASP A 226 -8.26 -10.09 -0.28
N VAL A 227 -9.02 -9.48 0.63
CA VAL A 227 -9.37 -8.05 0.58
C VAL A 227 -8.88 -7.39 1.85
N LYS A 228 -7.88 -6.51 1.74
CA LYS A 228 -7.31 -5.85 2.92
C LYS A 228 -6.76 -4.45 2.64
N ILE A 229 -6.56 -3.72 3.72
CA ILE A 229 -5.72 -2.53 3.74
C ILE A 229 -4.29 -2.97 4.07
N VAL A 230 -3.30 -2.37 3.40
CA VAL A 230 -1.87 -2.60 3.64
C VAL A 230 -1.26 -1.29 4.15
N THR A 231 -0.48 -1.32 5.22
CA THR A 231 0.05 -0.11 5.87
C THR A 231 1.43 -0.33 6.49
N LEU A 232 2.21 0.75 6.61
CA LEU A 232 3.45 0.77 7.40
C LEU A 232 3.22 1.20 8.86
N ALA A 233 1.97 1.44 9.28
CA ALA A 233 1.66 1.59 10.69
C ALA A 233 1.84 0.25 11.42
N THR A 234 2.34 0.25 12.65
CA THR A 234 2.39 -0.95 13.50
C THR A 234 1.02 -1.25 14.09
N ARG A 235 0.76 -2.51 14.44
CA ARG A 235 -0.48 -2.94 15.09
C ARG A 235 -0.75 -2.19 16.38
N SER A 236 0.29 -1.95 17.19
CA SER A 236 0.19 -1.20 18.44
C SER A 236 -0.27 0.25 18.23
N SER A 237 0.18 0.90 17.14
CA SER A 237 -0.17 2.29 16.85
C SER A 237 -1.63 2.53 16.43
N ILE A 238 -2.37 1.46 16.08
CA ILE A 238 -3.70 1.58 15.47
C ILE A 238 -4.79 0.74 16.12
N ILE A 239 -4.45 -0.11 17.10
CA ILE A 239 -5.38 -1.08 17.70
C ILE A 239 -6.71 -0.44 18.17
N SER A 240 -6.64 0.76 18.73
CA SER A 240 -7.81 1.51 19.23
C SER A 240 -8.79 1.97 18.14
N SER A 241 -8.37 1.91 16.87
CA SER A 241 -9.11 2.46 15.73
C SER A 241 -9.47 1.41 14.68
N VAL A 242 -9.09 0.15 14.86
CA VAL A 242 -9.33 -0.95 13.89
C VAL A 242 -10.82 -1.15 13.62
N GLY A 243 -11.69 -0.95 14.61
CA GLY A 243 -13.14 -1.06 14.45
C GLY A 243 -13.73 -0.13 13.36
N LEU A 244 -13.05 0.98 13.04
CA LEU A 244 -13.47 1.89 11.96
C LEU A 244 -13.34 1.27 10.57
N LEU A 245 -12.58 0.18 10.41
CA LEU A 245 -12.42 -0.55 9.15
C LEU A 245 -13.57 -1.52 8.87
N ARG A 246 -14.55 -1.65 9.77
CA ARG A 246 -15.78 -2.44 9.58
C ARG A 246 -15.52 -3.90 9.15
N GLY A 247 -14.52 -4.52 9.75
CA GLY A 247 -14.16 -5.91 9.47
C GLY A 247 -13.38 -6.13 8.17
N ILE A 248 -12.90 -5.06 7.51
CA ILE A 248 -11.86 -5.18 6.48
C ILE A 248 -10.53 -5.55 7.14
N ASP A 249 -9.91 -6.61 6.64
CA ASP A 249 -8.63 -7.09 7.14
C ASP A 249 -7.53 -6.04 6.94
N LEU A 250 -6.49 -6.13 7.77
CA LEU A 250 -5.37 -5.22 7.76
C LEU A 250 -4.06 -5.99 7.80
N MET A 251 -3.11 -5.58 6.96
CA MET A 251 -1.71 -6.00 7.01
C MET A 251 -0.88 -4.80 7.47
N THR A 252 -0.30 -4.90 8.66
CA THR A 252 0.49 -3.86 9.32
C THR A 252 1.97 -4.00 8.95
N ARG A 253 2.79 -3.07 9.44
CA ARG A 253 4.24 -3.14 9.28
C ARG A 253 4.81 -4.44 9.84
N ASP A 254 4.22 -4.94 10.91
CA ASP A 254 4.70 -6.13 11.62
C ASP A 254 4.67 -7.37 10.71
N GLU A 255 3.60 -7.56 9.92
CA GLU A 255 3.54 -8.66 8.95
C GLU A 255 4.32 -8.37 7.67
N LEU A 256 4.44 -7.10 7.26
CA LEU A 256 5.27 -6.72 6.11
C LEU A 256 6.76 -6.96 6.40
N GLU A 257 7.22 -6.69 7.62
CA GLU A 257 8.61 -6.90 8.05
C GLU A 257 8.90 -8.34 8.47
N ALA A 258 7.89 -9.22 8.50
CA ALA A 258 8.11 -10.62 8.80
C ALA A 258 9.07 -11.26 7.79
N LYS A 259 9.92 -12.17 8.26
CA LYS A 259 11.01 -12.72 7.45
C LYS A 259 10.49 -13.51 6.25
N ASP A 260 9.43 -14.28 6.46
CA ASP A 260 8.73 -15.03 5.43
C ASP A 260 8.13 -14.13 4.34
N PHE A 261 7.55 -12.98 4.72
CA PHE A 261 7.10 -11.99 3.75
C PHE A 261 8.26 -11.43 2.94
N TYR A 262 9.35 -11.03 3.60
CA TYR A 262 10.53 -10.51 2.94
C TYR A 262 11.13 -11.50 1.94
N ASP A 263 11.20 -12.79 2.30
CA ASP A 263 11.74 -13.84 1.44
C ASP A 263 10.85 -14.07 0.20
N LEU A 264 9.56 -13.70 0.23
CA LEU A 264 8.70 -13.70 -0.95
C LEU A 264 9.02 -12.56 -1.93
N LEU A 265 9.56 -11.42 -1.46
CA LEU A 265 9.93 -10.29 -2.34
C LEU A 265 11.18 -10.56 -3.18
N LYS A 266 11.99 -11.54 -2.77
CA LYS A 266 13.23 -11.94 -3.46
C LYS A 266 13.02 -12.92 -4.62
N LYS A 267 11.81 -13.49 -4.74
CA LYS A 267 11.46 -14.50 -5.75
C LYS A 267 10.99 -13.85 -7.04
#